data_AF-A0AAV6GMP3-F1
#
_entry.id   AF-A0AAV6GMP3-F1
#
_cell.length_a   1.000
_cell.length_b   1.000
_cell.length_c   1.000
_cell.angle_alpha   90.00
_cell.angle_beta   90.00
_cell.angle_gamma   90.00
#
_symmetry.space_group_name_H-M   'P 1'
#
loop_
_entity.id
_entity.type
_entity.pdbx_description
1 polymer ?
#
loop_
_entity_poly.entity_id
_entity_poly.type
_entity_poly.pdbx_seq_one_letter_code
_entity_poly.pdbx_strand_id
1 'polypeptide(L)' 'MSCVNHARKVVEQLRVESGIERIKVSKAAADLMHYCELHGRSDPLLVEHRPITPPLSTHCC' A
#
# COMPACT_ATOMS: atom_id res chain seq x y z
N MET A 1 -11.46 16.77 29.95
CA MET A 1 -12.09 16.73 28.60
C MET A 1 -13.53 16.28 28.79
N SER A 2 -14.55 17.13 28.57
CA SER A 2 -15.95 16.74 28.80
C SER A 2 -16.47 15.89 27.63
N CYS A 3 -17.31 14.88 27.93
CA CYS A 3 -17.87 13.96 26.93
C CYS A 3 -18.65 14.69 25.82
N VAL A 4 -19.36 15.77 26.15
CA VAL A 4 -20.12 16.59 25.19
C VAL A 4 -19.19 17.29 24.20
N ASN A 5 -18.07 17.85 24.67
CA ASN A 5 -17.10 18.50 23.79
C ASN A 5 -16.38 17.48 22.90
N HIS A 6 -16.15 16.26 23.41
CA HIS A 6 -15.61 15.16 22.61
C HIS A 6 -16.59 14.72 21.53
N ALA A 7 -17.87 14.50 21.88
CA ALA A 7 -18.90 14.13 20.93
C ALA A 7 -19.07 15.17 19.81
N ARG A 8 -19.04 16.46 20.15
CA ARG A 8 -19.03 17.53 19.13
C ARG A 8 -17.88 17.41 18.15
N LYS A 9 -16.66 17.20 18.64
CA LYS A 9 -15.48 17.04 17.77
C LYS A 9 -15.61 15.85 16.83
N VAL A 10 -16.12 14.72 17.34
CA VAL A 10 -16.37 13.52 16.52
C VAL A 10 -17.42 13.79 15.45
N VAL A 11 -18.52 14.48 15.78
CA VAL A 11 -19.55 14.82 14.78
C VAL A 11 -19.00 15.72 13.68
N GLU A 12 -18.23 16.74 14.02
CA GLU A 12 -17.61 17.61 13.00
C GLU A 12 -16.64 16.82 12.10
N GLN A 13 -15.86 15.91 12.68
CA GLN A 13 -14.97 15.03 11.91
C GLN A 13 -15.76 14.12 10.95
N LEU A 14 -16.81 13.48 11.45
CA LEU A 14 -17.64 12.59 10.64
C LEU A 14 -18.33 13.33 9.49
N ARG A 15 -18.74 14.59 9.69
CA ARG A 15 -19.29 15.42 8.60
C ARG A 15 -18.28 15.59 7.48
N VAL A 16 -17.03 15.92 7.81
CA VAL A 16 -15.96 16.04 6.82
C VAL A 16 -15.71 14.70 6.11
N GLU A 17 -15.56 13.60 6.86
CA GLU A 17 -15.28 12.27 6.29
C GLU A 17 -16.44 11.70 5.46
N SER A 18 -17.68 12.07 5.80
CA SER A 18 -18.87 11.67 5.03
C SER A 18 -18.90 12.33 3.65
N GLY A 19 -18.40 13.57 3.55
CA GLY A 19 -18.35 14.34 2.31
C GLY A 19 -17.25 13.92 1.33
N ILE A 20 -16.38 12.98 1.72
CA ILE A 20 -15.32 12.48 0.84
C ILE A 20 -15.92 11.64 -0.29
N GLU A 21 -15.62 12.02 -1.53
CA GLU A 21 -15.96 11.22 -2.71
C GLU A 21 -15.13 9.93 -2.72
N ARG A 22 -15.82 8.79 -2.71
CA ARG A 22 -15.18 7.46 -2.67
C ARG A 22 -15.11 6.88 -4.07
N ILE A 23 -13.93 6.39 -4.45
CA ILE A 23 -13.76 5.60 -5.66
C ILE A 23 -14.31 4.18 -5.48
N LYS A 24 -14.74 3.54 -6.56
CA LYS A 24 -15.18 2.14 -6.53
C LYS A 24 -14.01 1.23 -6.14
N VAL A 25 -14.27 0.27 -5.25
CA VAL A 25 -13.27 -0.73 -4.84
C VAL A 25 -12.73 -1.50 -6.04
N SER A 26 -13.57 -1.84 -7.01
CA SER A 26 -13.13 -2.51 -8.25
C SER A 26 -12.15 -1.68 -9.06
N LYS A 27 -12.33 -0.35 -9.11
CA LYS A 27 -11.40 0.56 -9.79
C LYS A 27 -10.07 0.64 -9.04
N ALA A 28 -10.12 0.84 -7.73
CA ALA A 28 -8.92 0.86 -6.89
C ALA A 28 -8.11 -0.45 -7.01
N ALA A 29 -8.79 -1.60 -6.99
CA ALA A 29 -8.15 -2.90 -7.15
C ALA A 29 -7.50 -3.06 -8.54
N ALA A 30 -8.19 -2.66 -9.61
CA ALA A 30 -7.63 -2.71 -10.96
C ALA A 30 -6.38 -1.82 -11.10
N ASP A 31 -6.39 -0.63 -10.51
CA ASP A 31 -5.26 0.30 -10.55
C ASP A 31 -4.05 -0.27 -9.78
N LEU A 32 -4.29 -0.88 -8.63
CA LEU A 32 -3.23 -1.56 -7.86
C LEU A 32 -2.64 -2.76 -8.63
N MET A 33 -3.49 -3.59 -9.24
CA MET A 33 -3.03 -4.73 -10.04
C MET A 33 -2.19 -4.26 -11.24
N HIS A 34 -2.67 -3.24 -11.95
CA HIS A 34 -1.96 -2.68 -13.08
C HIS A 34 -0.58 -2.13 -12.68
N TYR A 35 -0.50 -1.44 -11.54
CA TYR A 35 0.78 -0.97 -11.02
C TYR A 35 1.75 -2.11 -10.75
N CYS A 36 1.28 -3.17 -10.08
CA CYS A 36 2.09 -4.36 -9.79
C CYS A 36 2.55 -5.09 -11.06
N GLU A 37 1.71 -5.20 -12.10
CA GLU A 37 2.08 -5.82 -13.37
C GLU A 37 3.19 -5.06 -14.09
N LEU A 38 3.14 -3.72 -14.06
CA LEU A 38 4.16 -2.87 -14.68
C LEU A 38 5.51 -2.94 -13.96
N HIS A 39 5.50 -3.04 -12.62
CA HIS A 39 6.72 -2.92 -11.81
C HIS A 39 7.25 -4.26 -11.29
N GLY A 40 6.45 -5.32 -11.31
CA GLY A 40 6.82 -6.62 -10.73
C GLY A 40 8.01 -7.29 -11.43
N ARG A 41 8.26 -6.97 -12.70
CA ARG A 41 9.44 -7.46 -13.45
C ARG A 41 10.74 -6.75 -13.10
N SER A 42 10.65 -5.61 -12.43
CA SER A 42 11.79 -4.82 -11.98
C SER A 42 12.04 -4.99 -10.48
N ASP A 43 11.16 -5.69 -9.77
CA ASP A 43 11.29 -5.96 -8.35
C ASP A 43 12.26 -7.14 -8.13
N PRO A 44 13.45 -6.90 -7.53
CA PRO A 44 14.45 -7.94 -7.32
C PRO A 44 14.00 -9.04 -6.34
N LEU A 45 12.95 -8.80 -5.55
CA LEU A 45 12.38 -9.78 -4.63
C LEU A 45 11.34 -10.68 -5.30
N LEU A 46 10.72 -10.22 -6.40
CA LEU A 46 9.71 -10.97 -7.15
C LEU A 46 10.28 -11.69 -8.37
N VAL A 47 11.33 -11.11 -8.97
CA VAL A 47 12.10 -11.79 -10.01
C VAL A 47 13.05 -12.76 -9.32
N GLU A 48 12.71 -14.05 -9.37
CA GLU A 48 13.63 -15.14 -9.04
C GLU A 48 14.98 -14.86 -9.71
N HIS A 49 15.97 -14.46 -8.93
CA HIS A 49 17.34 -14.36 -9.39
C HIS A 49 17.83 -15.79 -9.55
N ARG A 50 17.54 -16.45 -10.69
CA ARG A 50 18.32 -17.62 -11.09
C ARG A 50 19.74 -17.08 -11.22
N PRO A 51 20.67 -17.41 -10.30
CA PRO A 51 22.02 -16.90 -10.41
C PRO A 51 22.61 -17.61 -11.64
N ILE A 52 22.75 -16.88 -12.75
CA ILE A 52 23.67 -17.27 -13.82
C ILE A 52 25.12 -17.01 -13.33
N THR A 53 25.26 -16.27 -12.22
CA THR A 53 26.51 -16.01 -11.51
C THR A 53 26.77 -17.09 -10.46
N PRO A 54 28.00 -17.65 -10.39
CA PRO A 54 28.37 -18.54 -9.29
C PRO A 54 28.16 -17.83 -7.95
N PRO A 55 27.85 -18.56 -6.85
CA PRO A 55 27.51 -17.96 -5.58
C PRO A 55 28.61 -16.98 -5.18
N LEU A 56 28.22 -15.73 -4.94
CA LEU A 56 29.09 -14.74 -4.30
C LEU A 56 29.56 -15.39 -3.00
N SER A 57 30.84 -15.71 -2.97
CA SER A 57 31.52 -16.35 -1.85
C SER A 57 31.02 -15.75 -0.55
N THR A 58 30.21 -16.50 0.20
CA THR A 58 30.15 -16.34 1.65
C THR A 58 31.59 -16.51 2.10
N HIS A 59 32.21 -15.38 2.46
CA HIS A 59 33.57 -15.31 2.95
C HIS A 59 33.77 -16.39 4.00
N CYS A 60 34.69 -17.32 3.75
CA CYS A 60 35.41 -17.98 4.84
C CYS A 60 36.28 -16.90 5.47
N CYS A 61 35.78 -16.28 6.55
CA CYS A 61 36.53 -15.68 7.66
C CYS A 61 35.56 -15.50 8.82
#